data_AF-A0A558BMC5-F1
#
_entry.id   AF-A0A558BMC5-F1
#
_cell.length_a   1.000
_cell.length_b   1.000
_cell.length_c   1.000
_cell.angle_alpha   90.00
_cell.angle_beta   90.00
_cell.angle_gamma   90.00
#
_symmetry.space_group_name_H-M   'P 1'
#
loop_
_entity.id
_entity.type
_entity.pdbx_description
1 polymer ?
#
loop_
_entity_poly.entity_id
_entity_poly.type
_entity_poly.pdbx_seq_one_letter_code
_entity_poly.pdbx_strand_id
1 'polypeptide(L)'
;MLKPKPKKKRQLGRRELIDLPMLALRGVEAKVDTGAYTSAIHCNEVRLVPDAATGQPVLHVRLLDPKHPATNGRPLAFHEFDQRLIRSSNGEVQARYIIKTVVRLYGQNFTTEFSLADRSDLRHPVLLGRALLRQGHFVVDVARRDLSYKAEHRAAARLGAEPPNNGKGD
;
A
#
# COMPACT_ATOMS: atom_id res chain seq x y z
N MET A 1 23.16 -10.77 -33.91
CA MET A 1 22.73 -10.95 -32.51
C MET A 1 21.25 -10.57 -32.37
N LEU A 2 20.37 -11.51 -32.02
CA LEU A 2 18.94 -11.21 -31.78
C LEU A 2 18.78 -10.52 -30.42
N LYS A 3 18.13 -9.34 -30.40
CA LYS A 3 17.78 -8.66 -29.14
C LYS A 3 16.78 -9.53 -28.36
N PRO A 4 16.94 -9.70 -27.04
CA PRO A 4 15.99 -10.48 -26.25
C PRO A 4 14.59 -9.86 -26.35
N LYS A 5 13.57 -10.70 -26.58
CA LYS A 5 12.17 -10.24 -26.58
C LYS A 5 11.85 -9.60 -25.22
N PRO A 6 11.26 -8.39 -25.19
CA PRO A 6 10.95 -7.73 -23.92
C PRO A 6 9.97 -8.59 -23.12
N LYS A 7 10.30 -8.88 -21.85
CA LYS A 7 9.38 -9.55 -20.93
C LYS A 7 8.08 -8.73 -20.84
N LYS A 8 6.94 -9.38 -21.06
CA LYS A 8 5.63 -8.72 -21.02
C LYS A 8 5.39 -8.15 -19.62
N LYS A 9 5.29 -6.82 -19.51
CA LYS A 9 5.00 -6.14 -18.25
C LYS A 9 3.60 -6.53 -17.76
N ARG A 10 3.45 -6.70 -16.44
CA ARG A 10 2.14 -6.96 -15.83
C ARG A 10 1.36 -5.66 -15.73
N GLN A 11 0.05 -5.72 -15.90
CA GLN A 11 -0.80 -4.53 -15.83
C GLN A 11 -1.39 -4.37 -14.43
N LEU A 12 -1.51 -3.15 -13.93
CA LEU A 12 -2.41 -2.83 -12.82
C LEU A 12 -3.53 -1.93 -13.36
N GLY A 13 -4.70 -1.99 -12.76
CA GLY A 13 -5.76 -1.01 -13.03
C GLY A 13 -5.43 0.36 -12.42
N ARG A 14 -6.27 1.36 -12.67
CA ARG A 14 -6.21 2.66 -11.94
C ARG A 14 -6.45 2.53 -10.43
N ARG A 15 -7.06 1.41 -10.01
CA ARG A 15 -7.29 1.01 -8.64
C ARG A 15 -7.04 -0.48 -8.50
N GLU A 16 -6.45 -0.89 -7.40
CA GLU A 16 -6.29 -2.29 -7.01
C GLU A 16 -6.86 -2.53 -5.61
N LEU A 17 -7.28 -3.78 -5.37
CA LEU A 17 -7.48 -4.31 -4.03
C LEU A 17 -6.17 -4.98 -3.61
N ILE A 18 -5.59 -4.52 -2.51
CA ILE A 18 -4.28 -4.98 -2.04
C ILE A 18 -4.34 -5.47 -0.59
N ASP A 19 -3.40 -6.35 -0.27
CA ASP A 19 -3.12 -6.73 1.11
C ASP A 19 -1.80 -6.11 1.55
N LEU A 20 -1.78 -5.63 2.79
CA LEU A 20 -0.60 -5.13 3.50
C LEU A 20 -0.39 -6.02 4.73
N PRO A 21 0.15 -7.24 4.56
CA PRO A 21 0.16 -8.26 5.62
C PRO A 21 0.87 -7.82 6.90
N MET A 22 1.96 -7.05 6.79
CA MET A 22 2.68 -6.54 7.97
C MET A 22 1.90 -5.47 8.74
N LEU A 23 0.87 -4.90 8.14
CA LEU A 23 -0.01 -3.90 8.75
C LEU A 23 -1.36 -4.51 9.16
N ALA A 24 -1.53 -5.83 9.00
CA ALA A 24 -2.78 -6.55 9.21
C ALA A 24 -3.98 -5.97 8.43
N LEU A 25 -3.73 -5.34 7.27
CA LEU A 25 -4.79 -4.83 6.39
C LEU A 25 -4.96 -5.77 5.19
N ARG A 26 -6.21 -6.10 4.86
CA ARG A 26 -6.56 -6.95 3.71
C ARG A 26 -7.64 -6.31 2.86
N GLY A 27 -7.59 -6.54 1.55
CA GLY A 27 -8.58 -6.04 0.61
C GLY A 27 -8.73 -4.52 0.60
N VAL A 28 -7.66 -3.78 0.89
CA VAL A 28 -7.69 -2.31 0.93
C VAL A 28 -7.76 -1.78 -0.49
N GLU A 29 -8.64 -0.82 -0.75
CA GLU A 29 -8.67 -0.11 -2.02
C GLU A 29 -7.50 0.89 -2.10
N ALA A 30 -6.61 0.66 -3.06
CA ALA A 30 -5.49 1.54 -3.33
C ALA A 30 -5.58 2.13 -4.74
N LYS A 31 -5.47 3.46 -4.85
CA LYS A 31 -5.31 4.11 -6.15
C LYS A 31 -3.89 3.88 -6.63
N VAL A 32 -3.74 3.47 -7.89
CA VAL A 32 -2.44 3.41 -8.54
C VAL A 32 -2.10 4.79 -9.06
N ASP A 33 -1.07 5.42 -8.50
CA ASP A 33 -0.79 6.84 -8.70
C ASP A 33 0.60 7.04 -9.31
N THR A 34 0.62 7.23 -10.63
CA THR A 34 1.87 7.51 -11.37
C THR A 34 2.42 8.91 -11.10
N GLY A 35 1.65 9.81 -10.47
CA GLY A 35 2.13 11.12 -10.03
C GLY A 35 2.91 11.07 -8.71
N ALA A 36 2.67 10.05 -7.89
CA ALA A 36 3.37 9.86 -6.61
C ALA A 36 4.67 9.05 -6.80
N TYR A 37 5.76 9.48 -6.19
CA TYR A 37 6.99 8.67 -6.17
C TYR A 37 6.89 7.54 -5.13
N THR A 38 6.70 7.91 -3.86
CA THR A 38 6.48 6.99 -2.74
C THR A 38 5.00 6.68 -2.59
N SER A 39 4.67 5.45 -2.21
CA SER A 39 3.30 5.09 -1.82
C SER A 39 2.88 5.86 -0.58
N ALA A 40 1.57 6.03 -0.35
CA ALA A 40 1.05 6.75 0.80
C ALA A 40 -0.11 6.01 1.42
N ILE A 41 -0.25 6.11 2.74
CA ILE A 41 -1.37 5.53 3.49
C ILE A 41 -1.92 6.56 4.46
N HIS A 42 -3.24 6.62 4.55
CA HIS A 42 -3.95 7.44 5.50
C HIS A 42 -3.65 6.96 6.91
N CYS A 43 -3.29 7.89 7.78
CA CYS A 43 -3.12 7.65 9.19
C CYS A 43 -3.69 8.79 10.03
N ASN A 44 -3.96 8.47 11.28
CA ASN A 44 -4.29 9.41 12.35
C ASN A 44 -3.52 9.04 13.62
N GLU A 45 -3.57 9.92 14.63
CA GLU A 45 -2.95 9.69 15.95
C GLU A 45 -1.45 9.36 15.92
N VAL A 46 -0.69 10.03 15.05
CA VAL A 46 0.77 9.81 14.94
C VAL A 46 1.49 10.40 16.15
N ARG A 47 2.23 9.58 16.89
CA ARG A 47 2.96 9.98 18.11
C ARG A 47 4.30 9.26 18.20
N LEU A 48 5.35 9.96 18.66
CA LEU A 48 6.60 9.34 19.06
C LEU A 48 6.60 9.12 20.57
N VAL A 49 6.87 7.89 21.00
CA VAL A 49 6.97 7.51 22.41
C VAL A 49 8.31 6.80 22.62
N PRO A 50 9.08 7.14 23.66
CA PRO A 50 10.31 6.41 23.98
C PRO A 50 9.98 4.97 24.41
N ASP A 51 10.72 4.00 23.86
CA ASP A 51 10.70 2.63 24.34
C ASP A 51 11.21 2.57 25.79
N ALA A 52 10.45 1.92 26.68
CA ALA A 52 10.77 1.94 28.12
C ALA A 52 12.07 1.19 28.46
N ALA A 53 12.50 0.24 27.64
CA ALA A 53 13.70 -0.56 27.89
C ALA A 53 14.96 0.06 27.26
N THR A 54 14.82 0.70 26.09
CA THR A 54 15.96 1.16 25.28
C THR A 54 16.06 2.68 25.17
N GLY A 55 15.00 3.41 25.51
CA GLY A 55 14.89 4.87 25.34
C GLY A 55 14.78 5.32 23.89
N GLN A 56 14.83 4.40 22.92
CA GLN A 56 14.75 4.73 21.50
C GLN A 56 13.33 5.14 21.09
N PRO A 57 13.16 6.07 20.14
CA PRO A 57 11.84 6.51 19.71
C PRO A 57 11.08 5.39 19.00
N VAL A 58 9.82 5.19 19.39
CA VAL A 58 8.87 4.28 18.74
C VAL A 58 7.73 5.10 18.16
N LEU A 59 7.44 4.88 16.88
CA LEU A 59 6.37 5.56 16.17
C LEU A 59 5.05 4.82 16.34
N HIS A 60 4.13 5.41 17.09
CA HIS A 60 2.75 4.93 17.24
C HIS A 60 1.84 5.62 16.23
N VAL A 61 0.99 4.84 15.57
CA VAL A 61 0.07 5.35 14.55
C VAL A 61 -1.16 4.47 14.43
N ARG A 62 -2.30 5.06 14.06
CA ARG A 62 -3.48 4.31 13.58
C ARG A 62 -3.60 4.49 12.07
N LEU A 63 -3.78 3.38 11.36
CA LEU A 63 -3.93 3.39 9.90
C LEU A 63 -5.40 3.27 9.51
N LEU A 64 -5.77 4.04 8.48
CA LEU A 64 -7.14 4.19 8.00
C LEU A 64 -8.09 4.75 9.08
N ASP A 65 -9.32 5.08 8.69
CA ASP A 65 -10.36 5.44 9.65
C ASP A 65 -10.83 4.21 10.43
N PRO A 66 -11.16 4.31 11.74
CA PRO A 66 -11.63 3.16 12.53
C PRO A 66 -12.87 2.45 11.96
N LYS A 67 -13.69 3.17 11.17
CA LYS A 67 -14.88 2.62 10.49
C LYS A 67 -14.55 1.94 9.16
N HIS A 68 -13.32 2.03 8.67
CA HIS A 68 -12.93 1.46 7.39
C HIS A 68 -12.88 -0.08 7.50
N PRO A 69 -13.55 -0.84 6.62
CA PRO A 69 -13.75 -2.29 6.78
C PRO A 69 -12.45 -3.10 6.77
N ALA A 70 -11.38 -2.56 6.21
CA ALA A 70 -10.08 -3.23 6.13
C ALA A 70 -9.18 -3.06 7.38
N THR A 71 -9.59 -2.29 8.38
CA THR A 71 -8.83 -2.09 9.63
C THR A 71 -9.66 -2.53 10.84
N ASN A 72 -8.99 -3.00 11.89
CA ASN A 72 -9.59 -3.22 13.21
C ASN A 72 -9.41 -2.00 14.14
N GLY A 73 -8.88 -0.89 13.60
CA GLY A 73 -8.64 0.36 14.31
C GLY A 73 -7.52 0.30 15.35
N ARG A 74 -6.83 -0.82 15.53
CA ARG A 74 -5.77 -0.95 16.55
C ARG A 74 -4.55 -0.08 16.20
N PRO A 75 -3.91 0.57 17.20
CA PRO A 75 -2.64 1.24 16.97
C PRO A 75 -1.56 0.26 16.54
N LEU A 76 -0.69 0.70 15.63
CA LEU A 76 0.55 0.04 15.25
C LEU A 76 1.74 0.82 15.81
N ALA A 77 2.83 0.11 16.08
CA ALA A 77 4.08 0.66 16.58
C ALA A 77 5.23 0.26 15.64
N PHE A 78 6.10 1.21 15.30
CA PHE A 78 7.24 0.99 14.42
C PHE A 78 8.54 1.47 15.10
N HIS A 79 9.53 0.58 15.17
CA HIS A 79 10.88 0.91 15.63
C HIS A 79 11.77 1.41 14.50
N GLU A 80 11.44 1.06 13.25
CA GLU A 80 12.16 1.52 12.06
C GLU A 80 11.25 2.44 11.25
N PHE A 81 11.64 3.71 11.17
CA PHE A 81 10.97 4.72 10.35
C PHE A 81 11.96 5.83 9.99
N ASP A 82 11.71 6.50 8.87
CA ASP A 82 12.40 7.74 8.50
C ASP A 82 11.45 8.93 8.59
N GLN A 83 11.98 10.14 8.52
CA GLN A 83 11.21 11.35 8.28
C GLN A 83 11.72 12.06 7.03
N ARG A 84 10.80 12.41 6.11
CA ARG A 84 11.15 13.07 4.84
C ARG A 84 10.20 14.22 4.54
N LEU A 85 10.72 15.28 3.94
CA LEU A 85 9.89 16.35 3.37
C LEU A 85 9.22 15.84 2.10
N ILE A 86 7.89 15.81 2.08
CA ILE A 86 7.09 15.38 0.94
C ILE A 86 6.26 16.54 0.44
N ARG A 87 6.35 16.81 -0.86
CA ARG A 87 5.48 17.76 -1.56
C ARG A 87 4.24 17.03 -2.08
N SER A 88 3.04 17.48 -1.69
CA SER A 88 1.78 16.99 -2.25
C SER A 88 1.42 17.67 -3.58
N SER A 89 0.43 17.12 -4.29
CA SER A 89 -0.03 17.65 -5.57
C SER A 89 -0.65 19.06 -5.48
N ASN A 90 -1.06 19.49 -4.28
CA ASN A 90 -1.52 20.86 -4.01
C ASN A 90 -0.35 21.85 -3.77
N GLY A 91 0.90 21.40 -3.85
CA GLY A 91 2.10 22.23 -3.70
C GLY A 91 2.65 22.33 -2.27
N GLU A 92 1.87 21.94 -1.26
CA GLU A 92 2.28 21.96 0.14
C GLU A 92 3.42 20.97 0.41
N VAL A 93 4.33 21.38 1.30
CA VAL A 93 5.46 20.55 1.74
C VAL A 93 5.28 20.25 3.21
N GLN A 94 5.29 18.97 3.58
CA GLN A 94 5.13 18.50 4.95
C GLN A 94 6.21 17.49 5.29
N ALA A 95 6.72 17.53 6.52
CA ALA A 95 7.54 16.45 7.03
C ALA A 95 6.63 15.27 7.39
N ARG A 96 6.92 14.10 6.80
CA ARG A 96 6.13 12.88 6.99
C ARG A 96 7.01 11.72 7.40
N TYR A 97 6.48 10.88 8.27
CA TYR A 97 7.12 9.61 8.60
C TYR A 97 6.98 8.63 7.43
N ILE A 98 8.03 7.87 7.19
CA ILE A 98 8.09 6.83 6.17
C ILE A 98 8.31 5.50 6.88
N ILE A 99 7.46 4.53 6.58
CA ILE A 99 7.61 3.15 7.05
C ILE A 99 7.86 2.22 5.88
N LYS A 100 8.59 1.14 6.13
CA LYS A 100 8.77 0.05 5.15
C LYS A 100 7.78 -1.06 5.45
N THR A 101 7.09 -1.55 4.43
CA THR A 101 6.11 -2.63 4.58
C THR A 101 6.05 -3.48 3.31
N VAL A 102 5.23 -4.53 3.32
CA VAL A 102 5.00 -5.42 2.19
C VAL A 102 3.62 -5.16 1.61
N VAL A 103 3.56 -5.01 0.28
CA VAL A 103 2.34 -5.03 -0.52
C VAL A 103 2.26 -6.36 -1.25
N ARG A 104 1.12 -7.05 -1.18
CA ARG A 104 0.85 -8.23 -2.01
C ARG A 104 0.14 -7.83 -3.30
N LEU A 105 0.74 -8.15 -4.44
CA LEU A 105 0.16 -7.99 -5.77
C LEU A 105 0.46 -9.23 -6.60
N TYR A 106 -0.56 -9.78 -7.24
CA TYR A 106 -0.50 -10.93 -8.10
C TYR A 106 0.12 -12.17 -7.44
N GLY A 107 -0.18 -12.35 -6.15
CA GLY A 107 0.33 -13.43 -5.32
C GLY A 107 1.81 -13.25 -4.95
N GLN A 108 2.41 -12.10 -5.26
CA GLN A 108 3.81 -11.79 -4.99
C GLN A 108 3.92 -10.66 -3.97
N ASN A 109 4.93 -10.75 -3.11
CA ASN A 109 5.22 -9.75 -2.09
C ASN A 109 6.23 -8.74 -2.62
N PHE A 110 5.91 -7.46 -2.45
CA PHE A 110 6.79 -6.34 -2.80
C PHE A 110 7.03 -5.49 -1.57
N THR A 111 8.28 -5.46 -1.10
CA THR A 111 8.68 -4.55 -0.04
C THR A 111 8.83 -3.15 -0.60
N THR A 112 8.09 -2.19 -0.06
CA THR A 112 8.11 -0.79 -0.48
C THR A 112 7.90 0.14 0.72
N GLU A 113 8.27 1.39 0.54
CA GLU A 113 8.02 2.45 1.51
C GLU A 113 6.62 3.04 1.34
N PHE A 114 6.03 3.42 2.48
CA PHE A 114 4.80 4.20 2.57
C PHE A 114 5.05 5.45 3.41
N SER A 115 4.68 6.61 2.86
CA SER A 115 4.55 7.82 3.67
C SER A 115 3.24 7.79 4.45
N LEU A 116 3.34 8.02 5.76
CA LEU A 116 2.20 8.23 6.64
C LEU A 116 1.69 9.66 6.43
N ALA A 117 0.43 9.80 6.02
CA ALA A 117 -0.16 11.10 5.70
C ALA A 117 -1.59 11.20 6.22
N ASP A 118 -2.00 12.39 6.64
CA ASP A 118 -3.42 12.70 6.74
C ASP A 118 -3.99 12.84 5.32
N ARG A 119 -5.08 12.12 5.07
CA ARG A 119 -5.77 11.98 3.78
C ARG A 119 -7.28 11.92 4.00
N SER A 120 -7.77 12.37 5.15
CA SER A 120 -9.18 12.36 5.55
C SER A 120 -10.09 13.05 4.53
N ASP A 121 -9.62 14.15 3.94
CA ASP A 121 -10.35 14.89 2.90
C ASP A 121 -10.24 14.28 1.48
N LEU A 122 -9.52 13.16 1.32
CA LEU A 122 -9.22 12.57 0.02
C LEU A 122 -9.97 11.24 -0.18
N ARG A 123 -10.48 11.03 -1.39
CA ARG A 123 -11.22 9.81 -1.78
C ARG A 123 -10.47 8.49 -1.54
N HIS A 124 -9.15 8.50 -1.62
CA HIS A 124 -8.34 7.27 -1.59
C HIS A 124 -7.41 7.28 -0.37
N PRO A 125 -7.65 6.39 0.61
CA PRO A 125 -6.82 6.33 1.81
C PRO A 125 -5.45 5.72 1.49
N VAL A 126 -5.30 4.96 0.41
CA VAL A 126 -4.03 4.35 0.00
C VAL A 126 -3.67 4.73 -1.45
N LEU A 127 -2.41 5.09 -1.66
CA LEU A 127 -1.79 5.29 -2.97
C LEU A 127 -0.65 4.31 -3.19
N LEU A 128 -0.56 3.73 -4.39
CA LEU A 128 0.61 2.99 -4.86
C LEU A 128 1.46 3.87 -5.77
N GLY A 129 2.65 4.24 -5.30
CA GLY A 129 3.57 5.14 -6.00
C GLY A 129 4.50 4.44 -7.00
N ARG A 130 5.19 5.24 -7.80
CA ARG A 130 6.11 4.78 -8.86
C ARG A 130 7.26 3.90 -8.38
N ALA A 131 7.71 4.03 -7.13
CA ALA A 131 8.76 3.17 -6.58
C ALA A 131 8.36 1.68 -6.62
N LEU A 132 7.16 1.37 -6.11
CA LEU A 132 6.56 0.04 -6.18
C LEU A 132 6.29 -0.39 -7.64
N LEU A 133 5.74 0.52 -8.46
CA LEU A 133 5.43 0.22 -9.87
C LEU A 133 6.68 -0.17 -10.67
N ARG A 134 7.80 0.51 -10.42
CA ARG A 134 9.09 0.21 -11.03
C ARG A 134 9.62 -1.14 -10.57
N GLN A 135 9.56 -1.43 -9.27
CA GLN A 135 10.01 -2.70 -8.69
C GLN A 135 9.27 -3.91 -9.28
N GLY A 136 7.95 -3.82 -9.46
CA GLY A 136 7.14 -4.89 -10.05
C GLY A 136 7.06 -4.88 -11.58
N HIS A 137 7.75 -3.95 -12.26
CA HIS A 137 7.66 -3.73 -13.70
C HIS A 137 6.22 -3.59 -14.21
N PHE A 138 5.39 -2.85 -13.48
CA PHE A 138 3.98 -2.68 -13.78
C PHE A 138 3.71 -1.58 -14.82
N VAL A 139 2.64 -1.76 -15.59
CA VAL A 139 2.03 -0.72 -16.44
C VAL A 139 0.62 -0.46 -15.95
N VAL A 140 0.19 0.80 -15.93
CA VAL A 140 -1.16 1.15 -15.46
C VAL A 140 -2.12 1.22 -16.64
N ASP A 141 -3.16 0.39 -16.61
CA ASP A 141 -4.30 0.47 -17.51
C ASP A 141 -5.44 1.21 -16.80
N VAL A 142 -5.66 2.46 -17.19
CA VAL A 142 -6.64 3.34 -16.56
C VAL A 142 -8.09 2.92 -16.79
N ALA A 143 -8.36 2.09 -17.81
CA ALA A 143 -9.70 1.57 -18.09
C ALA A 143 -10.05 0.35 -17.20
N ARG A 144 -9.09 -0.18 -16.44
CA ARG A 144 -9.26 -1.40 -15.64
C ARG A 144 -9.16 -1.12 -14.15
N ARG A 145 -9.63 -2.09 -13.35
CA ARG A 145 -9.52 -2.12 -11.89
C ARG A 145 -9.32 -3.56 -11.40
N ASP A 146 -8.61 -3.69 -10.29
CA ASP A 146 -8.45 -4.90 -9.49
C ASP A 146 -7.88 -6.09 -10.32
N LEU A 147 -6.95 -5.80 -11.24
CA LEU A 147 -6.40 -6.80 -12.16
C LEU A 147 -5.56 -7.85 -11.42
N SER A 148 -4.80 -7.41 -10.43
CA SER A 148 -4.00 -8.25 -9.55
C SER A 148 -4.89 -9.24 -8.81
N TYR A 149 -5.86 -8.71 -8.07
CA TYR A 149 -6.82 -9.47 -7.28
C TYR A 149 -7.58 -10.52 -8.12
N LYS A 150 -8.10 -10.10 -9.27
CA LYS A 150 -8.84 -10.99 -10.18
C LYS A 150 -7.96 -12.10 -10.75
N ALA A 151 -6.68 -11.82 -10.99
CA ALA A 151 -5.75 -12.84 -11.46
C ALA A 151 -5.46 -13.88 -10.38
N GLU A 152 -5.29 -13.46 -9.12
CA GLU A 152 -5.12 -14.37 -7.99
C GLU A 152 -6.35 -15.26 -7.78
N HIS A 153 -7.55 -14.69 -7.84
CA HIS A 153 -8.80 -15.45 -7.69
C HIS A 153 -9.00 -16.48 -8.80
N ARG A 154 -8.71 -16.11 -10.05
CA ARG A 154 -8.74 -17.07 -11.16
C ARG A 154 -7.70 -18.17 -11.01
N ALA A 155 -6.53 -17.87 -10.45
CA ALA A 155 -5.49 -18.88 -10.21
C ALA A 155 -5.92 -19.83 -9.09
N ALA A 156 -6.46 -19.32 -7.98
CA ALA A 156 -6.96 -20.14 -6.87
C ALA A 156 -8.09 -21.09 -7.31
N ALA A 157 -9.08 -20.55 -8.05
CA ALA A 157 -10.19 -21.35 -8.58
C ALA A 157 -9.73 -22.50 -9.50
N ARG A 158 -8.66 -22.29 -10.28
CA ARG A 158 -8.07 -23.34 -11.14
C ARG A 158 -7.34 -24.42 -10.35
N LEU A 159 -6.84 -24.09 -9.17
CA LEU A 159 -6.07 -25.00 -8.30
C LEU A 159 -6.97 -25.72 -7.27
N GLY A 160 -8.28 -25.49 -7.29
CA GLY A 160 -9.21 -26.03 -6.28
C GLY A 160 -8.95 -25.49 -4.87
N ALA A 161 -8.17 -24.40 -4.76
CA ALA A 161 -7.89 -23.75 -3.49
C ALA A 161 -8.94 -22.67 -3.21
N GLU A 162 -9.30 -22.47 -1.95
CA GLU A 162 -10.14 -21.34 -1.58
C GLU A 162 -9.44 -20.02 -1.96
N PRO A 163 -10.13 -19.10 -2.66
CA PRO A 163 -9.58 -17.80 -2.96
C PRO A 163 -9.31 -17.03 -1.64
N PRO A 164 -8.33 -16.11 -1.63
CA PRO A 164 -8.09 -15.29 -0.45
C PRO A 164 -9.35 -14.50 -0.06
N ASN A 165 -9.89 -14.80 1.12
CA ASN A 165 -11.08 -14.15 1.67
C ASN A 165 -10.79 -12.69 2.01
N ASN A 166 -11.46 -11.77 1.30
CA ASN A 166 -11.26 -10.32 1.44
C ASN A 166 -12.48 -9.57 1.99
N GLY A 167 -13.33 -10.23 2.79
CA GLY A 167 -14.28 -9.52 3.67
C GLY A 167 -15.32 -8.64 2.98
N LYS A 168 -15.50 -8.76 1.65
CA LYS A 168 -16.68 -8.22 0.96
C LYS A 168 -17.75 -9.31 0.96
N GLY A 169 -18.52 -9.36 2.04
CA GLY A 169 -19.90 -9.83 1.97
C GLY A 169 -20.74 -8.75 1.29
N ASP A 170 -21.49 -9.17 0.28
CA ASP A 170 -22.64 -8.56 -0.41
C ASP A 170 -22.71 -7.03 -0.57
#